data_AF-A0A1H7RPK3-F1
#
_entry.id   AF-A0A1H7RPK3-F1
#
_cell.length_a   1.000
_cell.length_b   1.000
_cell.length_c   1.000
_cell.angle_alpha   90.00
_cell.angle_beta   90.00
_cell.angle_gamma   90.00
#
_symmetry.space_group_name_H-M   'P 1'
#
loop_
_entity.id
_entity.type
_entity.pdbx_description
1 polymer ?
#
loop_
_entity_poly.entity_id
_entity_poly.type
_entity_poly.pdbx_seq_one_letter_code
_entity_poly.pdbx_strand_id
1 'polypeptide(L)'
;MERGTDAKPFTAVTSRPLVWVNILFGIVVCALALATVGLMIMAVALLFMEDNTPLWGRFALLCIALVMNGVLLYLILKGKRYTTITVDKDGVQFYNQYTKTIVKTLLWRSFSKDPAHAKDRYPSYDINKETTSGMVNGARVSADHFQWWYTQDGRAVRQREAFRGAHPFHVFFANRGELIAAFMKGLKQYRPDLSVDPTLFLTFFIDPNTYEHQRGKQTVTFVAGIALAVIIFAIIYYFVR
;
A
#
# COMPACT_ATOMS: atom_id res chain seq x y z
N MET A 1 -33.92 4.28 -29.32
CA MET A 1 -32.77 5.19 -29.54
C MET A 1 -31.53 4.51 -28.96
N GLU A 2 -30.92 3.63 -29.74
CA GLU A 2 -29.65 2.99 -29.40
C GLU A 2 -28.54 3.97 -29.73
N ARG A 3 -27.93 4.57 -28.70
CA ARG A 3 -26.78 5.43 -28.87
C ARG A 3 -25.55 4.53 -28.89
N GLY A 4 -25.02 4.28 -30.08
CA GLY A 4 -23.77 3.56 -30.29
C GLY A 4 -22.67 4.12 -29.40
N THR A 5 -22.00 3.24 -28.67
CA THR A 5 -20.70 3.52 -28.07
C THR A 5 -19.81 2.35 -28.40
N ASP A 6 -18.96 2.51 -29.42
CA ASP A 6 -17.75 1.70 -29.67
C ASP A 6 -16.70 1.91 -28.56
N ALA A 7 -17.14 1.98 -27.31
CA ALA A 7 -16.27 2.02 -26.16
C ALA A 7 -15.72 0.61 -25.98
N LYS A 8 -14.40 0.44 -26.17
CA LYS A 8 -13.73 -0.84 -25.94
C LYS A 8 -14.19 -1.43 -24.60
N PRO A 9 -14.56 -2.72 -24.56
CA PRO A 9 -15.04 -3.34 -23.33
C PRO A 9 -14.01 -3.21 -22.21
N PHE A 10 -14.48 -2.91 -21.00
CA PHE A 10 -13.61 -2.78 -19.83
C PHE A 10 -13.01 -4.16 -19.51
N THR A 11 -11.71 -4.30 -19.71
CA THR A 11 -10.99 -5.53 -19.37
C THR A 11 -10.68 -5.56 -17.89
N ALA A 12 -11.14 -6.59 -17.19
CA ALA A 12 -10.84 -6.77 -15.78
C ALA A 12 -9.33 -6.98 -15.56
N VAL A 13 -8.78 -6.35 -14.53
CA VAL A 13 -7.38 -6.51 -14.12
C VAL A 13 -7.33 -7.03 -12.69
N THR A 14 -6.72 -8.20 -12.52
CA THR A 14 -6.51 -8.84 -11.22
C THR A 14 -5.05 -8.73 -10.80
N SER A 15 -4.83 -8.55 -9.50
CA SER A 15 -3.51 -8.45 -8.90
C SER A 15 -2.72 -9.74 -9.07
N ARG A 16 -1.45 -9.62 -9.45
CA ARG A 16 -0.51 -10.72 -9.58
C ARG A 16 0.54 -10.61 -8.48
N PRO A 17 0.59 -11.53 -7.52
CA PRO A 17 1.55 -11.46 -6.42
C PRO A 17 2.98 -11.61 -6.94
N LEU A 18 3.89 -10.80 -6.39
CA LEU A 18 5.31 -10.98 -6.60
C LEU A 18 5.82 -12.07 -5.65
N VAL A 19 5.61 -13.33 -6.05
CA VAL A 19 5.69 -14.52 -5.19
C VAL A 19 6.98 -14.56 -4.36
N TRP A 20 8.15 -14.44 -5.00
CA TRP A 20 9.44 -14.53 -4.30
C TRP A 20 9.66 -13.44 -3.25
N VAL A 21 9.34 -12.19 -3.58
CA VAL A 21 9.49 -11.06 -2.63
C VAL A 21 8.52 -11.20 -1.47
N ASN A 22 7.29 -11.66 -1.74
CA ASN A 22 6.31 -11.89 -0.70
C ASN A 22 6.69 -13.06 0.23
N ILE A 23 7.25 -14.15 -0.31
CA ILE A 23 7.76 -15.27 0.50
C ILE A 23 8.88 -14.78 1.40
N LEU A 24 9.86 -14.07 0.85
CA LEU A 24 10.98 -13.51 1.62
C LEU A 24 10.48 -12.57 2.72
N PHE A 25 9.59 -11.64 2.39
CA PHE A 25 8.98 -10.74 3.37
C PHE A 25 8.20 -11.50 4.45
N GLY A 26 7.42 -12.51 4.07
CA GLY A 26 6.70 -13.37 4.99
C GLY A 26 7.63 -14.13 5.95
N ILE A 27 8.74 -14.67 5.46
CA ILE A 27 9.78 -15.33 6.29
C ILE A 27 10.36 -14.34 7.30
N VAL A 28 10.70 -13.13 6.88
CA VAL A 28 11.22 -12.08 7.79
C VAL A 28 10.20 -11.74 8.87
N VAL A 29 8.93 -11.57 8.51
CA VAL A 29 7.84 -11.33 9.48
C VAL A 29 7.70 -12.50 10.46
N CYS A 30 7.75 -13.75 9.98
CA CYS A 30 7.71 -14.93 10.84
C CYS A 30 8.92 -15.03 11.77
N ALA A 31 10.13 -14.75 11.28
CA ALA A 31 11.34 -14.75 12.09
C ALA A 31 11.28 -13.69 13.20
N LEU A 32 10.80 -12.49 12.88
CA LEU A 32 10.58 -11.43 13.87
C LEU A 32 9.54 -11.84 14.92
N ALA A 33 8.44 -12.47 14.51
CA ALA A 33 7.43 -12.97 15.43
C ALA A 33 7.98 -14.07 16.37
N LEU A 34 8.79 -15.00 15.85
CA LEU A 34 9.45 -16.00 16.66
C LEU A 34 10.46 -15.38 17.63
N ALA A 35 11.20 -14.35 17.21
CA ALA A 35 12.13 -13.62 18.06
C ALA A 35 11.41 -12.93 19.23
N THR A 36 10.24 -12.31 19.01
CA THR A 36 9.47 -11.69 20.11
C THR A 36 8.92 -12.72 21.09
N VAL A 37 8.51 -13.89 20.61
CA VAL A 37 8.07 -15.00 21.47
C VAL A 37 9.27 -15.56 22.26
N GLY A 38 10.41 -15.76 21.61
CA GLY A 38 11.64 -16.19 22.27
C GLY A 38 12.11 -15.21 23.35
N LEU A 39 12.01 -13.90 23.08
CA LEU A 39 12.29 -12.85 24.07
C LEU A 39 11.34 -12.94 25.27
N MET A 40 10.06 -13.22 25.05
CA MET A 40 9.08 -13.41 26.14
C MET A 40 9.45 -14.62 27.01
N ILE A 41 9.76 -15.75 26.39
CA ILE A 41 10.16 -16.97 27.11
C ILE A 41 11.43 -16.70 27.93
N MET A 42 12.43 -16.06 27.32
CA MET A 42 13.68 -15.69 27.99
C MET A 42 13.44 -14.73 29.16
N ALA A 43 12.61 -13.69 28.96
CA ALA A 43 12.29 -12.73 30.02
C ALA A 43 11.60 -13.41 31.20
N VAL A 44 10.67 -14.33 30.94
CA VAL A 44 10.02 -15.14 31.99
C VAL A 44 11.05 -16.05 32.69
N ALA A 45 11.92 -16.73 31.94
CA ALA A 45 12.93 -17.61 32.52
C ALA A 45 13.90 -16.84 33.45
N LEU A 46 14.34 -15.65 33.05
CA LEU A 46 15.23 -14.80 33.86
C LEU A 46 14.61 -14.37 35.19
N LEU A 47 13.28 -14.26 35.30
CA LEU A 47 12.63 -13.97 36.59
C LEU A 47 12.88 -15.06 37.64
N PHE A 48 13.07 -16.31 37.20
CA PHE A 48 13.24 -17.47 38.09
C PHE A 48 14.68 -17.95 38.20
N MET A 49 15.61 -17.40 37.41
CA MET A 49 17.02 -17.74 37.53
C MET A 49 17.66 -17.01 38.71
N GLU A 50 18.45 -17.74 39.49
CA GLU A 50 19.37 -17.16 40.46
C GLU A 50 20.59 -16.64 39.70
N ASP A 51 20.59 -15.34 39.41
CA ASP A 51 21.73 -14.62 38.84
C ASP A 51 21.91 -13.27 39.54
N ASN A 52 23.01 -12.58 39.24
CA ASN A 52 23.34 -11.27 39.82
C ASN A 52 22.61 -10.09 39.13
N THR A 53 21.71 -10.35 38.18
CA THR A 53 20.96 -9.28 37.53
C THR A 53 19.92 -8.70 38.48
N PRO A 54 19.83 -7.36 38.58
CA PRO A 54 18.91 -6.75 39.50
C PRO A 54 17.46 -6.99 39.06
N LEU A 55 16.57 -7.25 40.03
CA LEU A 55 15.15 -7.56 39.78
C LEU A 55 14.46 -6.54 38.87
N TRP A 56 14.75 -5.24 39.04
CA TRP A 56 14.15 -4.19 38.21
C TRP A 56 14.49 -4.34 36.72
N GLY A 57 15.70 -4.82 36.38
CA GLY A 57 16.10 -5.05 35.00
C GLY A 57 15.33 -6.21 34.37
N ARG A 58 15.10 -7.27 35.15
CA ARG A 58 14.28 -8.42 34.72
C ARG A 58 12.83 -8.03 34.48
N PHE A 59 12.24 -7.24 35.39
CA PHE A 59 10.89 -6.70 35.22
C PHE A 59 10.79 -5.76 34.02
N ALA A 60 11.78 -4.89 33.80
CA ALA A 60 11.82 -4.02 32.62
C ALA A 60 11.83 -4.82 31.33
N LEU A 61 12.66 -5.88 31.25
CA LEU A 61 12.72 -6.78 30.09
C LEU A 61 11.38 -7.49 29.86
N LEU A 62 10.73 -7.99 30.93
CA LEU A 62 9.40 -8.60 30.84
C LEU A 62 8.37 -7.62 30.28
N CYS A 63 8.33 -6.39 30.79
CA CYS A 63 7.42 -5.35 30.28
C CYS A 63 7.65 -5.05 28.80
N ILE A 64 8.92 -4.94 28.37
CA ILE A 64 9.26 -4.76 26.95
C ILE A 64 8.75 -5.94 26.12
N ALA A 65 9.04 -7.18 26.54
CA ALA A 65 8.60 -8.38 25.84
C ALA A 65 7.07 -8.47 25.75
N LEU A 66 6.35 -8.11 26.81
CA LEU A 66 4.90 -8.11 26.87
C LEU A 66 4.31 -7.06 25.93
N VAL A 67 4.84 -5.84 25.92
CA VAL A 67 4.43 -4.78 24.99
C VAL A 67 4.68 -5.21 23.55
N MET A 68 5.86 -5.74 23.22
CA MET A 68 6.19 -6.19 21.87
C MET A 68 5.24 -7.30 21.38
N ASN A 69 4.96 -8.31 22.20
CA ASN A 69 4.02 -9.38 21.85
C ASN A 69 2.57 -8.87 21.77
N GLY A 70 2.17 -7.94 22.65
CA GLY A 70 0.87 -7.29 22.58
C GLY A 70 0.67 -6.50 21.28
N VAL A 71 1.69 -5.74 20.86
CA VAL A 71 1.70 -5.04 19.56
C VAL A 71 1.63 -6.03 18.40
N LEU A 72 2.43 -7.11 18.43
CA LEU A 72 2.40 -8.14 17.40
C LEU A 72 1.01 -8.78 17.27
N LEU A 73 0.42 -9.18 18.40
CA LEU A 73 -0.92 -9.78 18.44
C LEU A 73 -1.96 -8.80 17.91
N TYR A 74 -1.90 -7.55 18.33
CA TYR A 74 -2.78 -6.49 17.82
C TYR A 74 -2.67 -6.33 16.30
N LEU A 75 -1.46 -6.29 15.74
CA LEU A 75 -1.24 -6.17 14.30
C LEU A 75 -1.76 -7.40 13.53
N ILE A 76 -1.61 -8.60 14.10
CA ILE A 76 -2.15 -9.85 13.55
C ILE A 76 -3.68 -9.80 13.52
N LEU A 77 -4.32 -9.32 14.60
CA LEU A 77 -5.77 -9.34 14.76
C LEU A 77 -6.48 -8.17 14.05
N LYS A 78 -5.86 -6.99 13.94
CA LYS A 78 -6.50 -5.75 13.43
C LYS A 78 -6.77 -5.75 11.92
N GLY A 79 -6.31 -6.74 11.17
CA GLY A 79 -6.33 -6.70 9.71
C GLY A 79 -7.53 -7.38 9.06
N LYS A 80 -8.29 -6.63 8.26
CA LYS A 80 -8.99 -7.20 7.09
C LYS A 80 -7.93 -7.63 6.08
N ARG A 81 -7.54 -8.91 6.12
CA ARG A 81 -6.49 -9.43 5.24
C ARG A 81 -7.12 -9.76 3.90
N TYR A 82 -6.78 -9.01 2.85
CA TYR A 82 -7.05 -9.39 1.48
C TYR A 82 -5.73 -9.70 0.79
N THR A 83 -5.76 -10.66 -0.12
CA THR A 83 -4.60 -11.16 -0.86
C THR A 83 -4.65 -10.75 -2.33
N THR A 84 -5.84 -10.39 -2.80
CA THR A 84 -6.13 -10.16 -4.21
C THR A 84 -6.97 -8.90 -4.36
N ILE A 85 -6.64 -8.08 -5.34
CA ILE A 85 -7.44 -6.95 -5.79
C ILE A 85 -7.84 -7.20 -7.24
N THR A 86 -9.12 -7.06 -7.55
CA THR A 86 -9.63 -7.07 -8.92
C THR A 86 -10.32 -5.75 -9.20
N VAL A 87 -9.99 -5.14 -10.33
CA VAL A 87 -10.66 -3.96 -10.86
C VAL A 87 -11.41 -4.39 -12.12
N ASP A 88 -12.72 -4.19 -12.15
CA ASP A 88 -13.59 -4.63 -13.24
C ASP A 88 -14.67 -3.57 -13.56
N LYS A 89 -15.64 -3.96 -14.39
CA LYS A 89 -16.76 -3.11 -14.81
C LYS A 89 -17.71 -2.70 -13.67
N ASP A 90 -17.71 -3.43 -12.55
CA ASP A 90 -18.62 -3.22 -11.43
C ASP A 90 -17.94 -2.36 -10.34
N GLY A 91 -16.62 -2.49 -10.20
CA GLY A 91 -15.85 -1.70 -9.25
C GLY A 91 -14.46 -2.25 -8.93
N VAL A 92 -14.08 -2.09 -7.67
CA VAL A 92 -12.86 -2.64 -7.07
C VAL A 92 -13.24 -3.65 -6.00
N GLN A 93 -12.77 -4.88 -6.15
CA GLN A 93 -13.02 -5.98 -5.24
C GLN A 93 -11.74 -6.40 -4.53
N PHE A 94 -11.84 -6.60 -3.23
CA PHE A 94 -10.76 -7.07 -2.38
C PHE A 94 -11.12 -8.46 -1.87
N TYR A 95 -10.35 -9.46 -2.29
CA TYR A 95 -10.62 -10.87 -2.01
C TYR A 95 -9.51 -11.46 -1.14
N ASN A 96 -9.89 -12.36 -0.24
CA ASN A 96 -8.96 -13.18 0.52
C ASN A 96 -9.05 -14.63 0.04
N GLN A 97 -7.98 -15.11 -0.59
CA GLN A 97 -7.90 -16.47 -1.12
C GLN A 97 -7.81 -17.55 -0.04
N TYR A 98 -7.36 -17.22 1.16
CA TYR A 98 -7.24 -18.18 2.27
C TYR A 98 -8.60 -18.43 2.93
N THR A 99 -9.37 -17.37 3.18
CA THR A 99 -10.73 -17.48 3.72
C THR A 99 -11.78 -17.70 2.64
N LYS A 100 -11.41 -17.54 1.37
CA LYS A 100 -12.28 -17.57 0.19
C LYS A 100 -13.44 -16.56 0.24
N THR A 101 -13.24 -15.42 0.88
CA THR A 101 -14.28 -14.40 1.06
C THR A 101 -13.91 -13.06 0.43
N ILE A 102 -14.93 -12.35 -0.05
CA ILE A 102 -14.81 -10.94 -0.43
C ILE A 102 -14.74 -10.12 0.86
N VAL A 103 -13.63 -9.42 1.04
CA VAL A 103 -13.32 -8.61 2.23
C VAL A 103 -13.93 -7.21 2.12
N LYS A 104 -13.95 -6.67 0.90
CA LYS A 104 -14.46 -5.34 0.57
C LYS A 104 -14.81 -5.25 -0.91
N THR A 105 -15.90 -4.57 -1.24
CA THR A 105 -16.27 -4.21 -2.61
C THR A 105 -16.54 -2.70 -2.65
N LEU A 106 -15.94 -2.02 -3.61
CA LEU A 106 -16.14 -0.60 -3.89
C LEU A 106 -16.76 -0.48 -5.28
N LEU A 107 -18.06 -0.23 -5.35
CA LEU A 107 -18.76 -0.06 -6.62
C LEU A 107 -18.48 1.32 -7.22
N TRP A 108 -18.42 1.44 -8.54
CA TRP A 108 -18.21 2.75 -9.19
C TRP A 108 -19.22 3.81 -8.76
N ARG A 109 -20.47 3.41 -8.56
CA ARG A 109 -21.55 4.29 -8.06
C ARG A 109 -21.33 4.79 -6.62
N SER A 110 -20.53 4.09 -5.81
CA SER A 110 -20.28 4.49 -4.42
C SER A 110 -19.25 5.60 -4.30
N PHE A 111 -18.42 5.85 -5.31
CA PHE A 111 -17.46 6.95 -5.25
C PHE A 111 -18.20 8.28 -5.09
N SER A 112 -17.61 9.26 -4.43
CA SER A 112 -18.26 10.55 -4.21
C SER A 112 -17.27 11.67 -4.45
N LYS A 113 -17.81 12.86 -4.72
CA LYS A 113 -16.99 14.08 -4.70
C LYS A 113 -16.44 14.32 -3.31
N ASP A 114 -15.34 15.05 -3.25
CA ASP A 114 -14.79 15.51 -1.99
C ASP A 114 -15.81 16.44 -1.28
N PRO A 115 -16.21 16.17 -0.02
CA PRO A 115 -17.09 17.07 0.72
C PRO A 115 -16.50 18.47 0.93
N ALA A 116 -15.16 18.58 0.98
CA ALA A 116 -14.43 19.82 1.17
C ALA A 116 -14.22 20.61 -0.13
N HIS A 117 -14.48 20.01 -1.30
CA HIS A 117 -14.38 20.70 -2.60
C HIS A 117 -15.21 21.98 -2.65
N ALA A 118 -16.31 22.04 -1.90
CA ALA A 118 -17.17 23.21 -1.81
C ALA A 118 -16.64 24.33 -0.90
N LYS A 119 -15.58 24.07 -0.12
CA LYS A 119 -15.06 24.98 0.92
C LYS A 119 -13.65 25.51 0.64
N ASP A 120 -12.83 24.78 -0.12
CA ASP A 120 -11.42 25.15 -0.31
C ASP A 120 -11.18 26.01 -1.56
N ARG A 121 -10.25 26.98 -1.43
CA ARG A 121 -9.85 27.94 -2.48
C ARG A 121 -8.74 27.43 -3.43
N TYR A 122 -8.25 26.21 -3.22
CA TYR A 122 -7.23 25.58 -4.07
C TYR A 122 -7.86 24.53 -4.98
N PRO A 123 -7.26 24.20 -6.14
CA PRO A 123 -7.70 23.08 -6.95
C PRO A 123 -7.61 21.81 -6.11
N SER A 124 -8.74 21.42 -5.53
CA SER A 124 -8.92 20.11 -4.95
C SER A 124 -9.30 19.17 -6.10
N TYR A 125 -8.89 17.92 -6.01
CA TYR A 125 -9.31 16.87 -6.92
C TYR A 125 -10.03 15.81 -6.10
N ASP A 126 -11.15 15.29 -6.60
CA ASP A 126 -11.92 14.25 -5.92
C ASP A 126 -11.07 12.98 -5.70
N ILE A 127 -10.16 12.73 -6.64
CA ILE A 127 -9.17 11.67 -6.62
C ILE A 127 -7.78 12.30 -6.65
N ASN A 128 -7.00 12.08 -5.60
CA ASN A 128 -5.68 12.69 -5.46
C ASN A 128 -4.66 11.75 -4.79
N LYS A 129 -3.41 12.20 -4.78
CA LYS A 129 -2.33 11.55 -4.04
C LYS A 129 -2.22 12.19 -2.66
N GLU A 130 -2.25 11.37 -1.62
CA GLU A 130 -1.87 11.79 -0.29
C GLU A 130 -0.50 11.21 0.05
N THR A 131 0.44 12.10 0.39
CA THR A 131 1.76 11.70 0.86
C THR A 131 1.78 11.76 2.37
N THR A 132 1.82 10.59 3.02
CA THR A 132 2.05 10.53 4.46
C THR A 132 3.55 10.60 4.70
N SER A 133 4.05 11.64 5.37
CA SER A 133 5.48 11.76 5.69
C SER A 133 5.74 11.83 7.19
N GLY A 134 6.84 11.21 7.62
CA GLY A 134 7.35 11.27 8.99
C GLY A 134 8.88 11.36 8.99
N MET A 135 9.46 11.45 10.19
CA MET A 135 10.92 11.45 10.39
C MET A 135 11.32 10.15 11.07
N VAL A 136 12.32 9.46 10.53
CA VAL A 136 12.95 8.28 11.15
C VAL A 136 14.45 8.53 11.17
N ASN A 137 15.03 8.62 12.37
CA ASN A 137 16.47 8.90 12.58
C ASN A 137 16.97 10.15 11.81
N GLY A 138 16.19 11.24 11.83
CA GLY A 138 16.52 12.48 11.12
C GLY A 138 16.29 12.44 9.61
N ALA A 139 15.92 11.29 9.03
CA ALA A 139 15.56 11.17 7.62
C ALA A 139 14.05 11.28 7.42
N ARG A 140 13.63 12.07 6.43
CA ARG A 140 12.23 12.14 6.02
C ARG A 140 11.85 10.85 5.28
N VAL A 141 10.88 10.13 5.81
CA VAL A 141 10.27 8.96 5.17
C VAL A 141 8.88 9.34 4.70
N SER A 142 8.55 9.08 3.45
CA SER A 142 7.22 9.36 2.89
C SER A 142 6.64 8.14 2.18
N ALA A 143 5.33 7.96 2.31
CA ALA A 143 4.57 6.94 1.60
C ALA A 143 3.40 7.60 0.85
N ASP A 144 3.31 7.26 -0.44
CA ASP A 144 2.27 7.77 -1.32
C ASP A 144 1.06 6.83 -1.32
N HIS A 145 -0.12 7.39 -1.07
CA HIS A 145 -1.38 6.68 -1.12
C HIS A 145 -2.31 7.32 -2.15
N PHE A 146 -3.07 6.49 -2.87
CA PHE A 146 -4.25 6.98 -3.57
C PHE A 146 -5.32 7.29 -2.55
N GLN A 147 -5.93 8.46 -2.72
CA GLN A 147 -7.05 8.87 -1.92
C GLN A 147 -8.26 9.11 -2.81
N TRP A 148 -9.41 8.69 -2.29
CA TRP A 148 -10.71 9.03 -2.83
C TRP A 148 -11.76 9.07 -1.74
N TRP A 149 -12.94 9.56 -2.09
CA TRP A 149 -14.12 9.55 -1.24
C TRP A 149 -15.14 8.56 -1.78
N TYR A 150 -15.85 7.89 -0.88
CA TYR A 150 -16.99 7.05 -1.24
C TYR A 150 -18.10 7.18 -0.20
N THR A 151 -19.34 7.05 -0.64
CA THR A 151 -20.52 7.08 0.21
C THR A 151 -20.71 5.72 0.86
N GLN A 152 -20.68 5.70 2.18
CA GLN A 152 -21.02 4.54 3.00
C GLN A 152 -22.03 4.99 4.06
N ASP A 153 -23.18 4.31 4.12
CA ASP A 153 -24.26 4.61 5.09
C ASP A 153 -24.68 6.09 5.07
N GLY A 154 -24.78 6.67 3.87
CA GLY A 154 -25.18 8.06 3.65
C GLY A 154 -24.11 9.11 4.00
N ARG A 155 -22.91 8.71 4.42
CA ARG A 155 -21.79 9.60 4.74
C ARG A 155 -20.64 9.42 3.76
N ALA A 156 -19.99 10.52 3.39
CA ALA A 156 -18.76 10.47 2.62
C ALA A 156 -17.61 10.03 3.53
N VAL A 157 -16.99 8.90 3.20
CA VAL A 157 -15.86 8.32 3.92
C VAL A 157 -14.61 8.43 3.05
N ARG A 158 -13.52 8.91 3.65
CA ARG A 158 -12.22 8.99 3.00
C ARG A 158 -11.58 7.60 2.96
N GLN A 159 -11.20 7.14 1.78
CA GLN A 159 -10.43 5.93 1.58
C GLN A 159 -9.01 6.28 1.18
N ARG A 160 -8.04 5.61 1.81
CA ARG A 160 -6.64 5.55 1.36
C ARG A 160 -6.35 4.14 0.89
N GLU A 161 -5.73 4.01 -0.27
CA GLU A 161 -5.36 2.73 -0.83
C GLU A 161 -3.99 2.80 -1.50
N ALA A 162 -3.16 1.80 -1.22
CA ALA A 162 -1.84 1.67 -1.84
C ALA A 162 -1.85 0.69 -3.03
N PHE A 163 -2.96 -0.03 -3.27
CA PHE A 163 -3.08 -1.15 -4.20
C PHE A 163 -2.01 -2.22 -3.90
N ARG A 164 -1.97 -2.65 -2.64
CA ARG A 164 -1.06 -3.66 -2.08
C ARG A 164 -1.89 -4.65 -1.28
N GLY A 165 -1.47 -5.90 -1.17
CA GLY A 165 -2.20 -6.85 -0.34
C GLY A 165 -2.04 -6.54 1.16
N ALA A 166 -3.04 -6.92 1.94
CA ALA A 166 -3.07 -6.75 3.39
C ALA A 166 -2.70 -8.05 4.14
N HIS A 167 -1.91 -8.92 3.50
CA HIS A 167 -1.44 -10.18 4.06
C HIS A 167 0.08 -10.28 3.93
N PRO A 168 0.84 -10.74 4.96
CA PRO A 168 2.32 -10.78 4.91
C PRO A 168 2.87 -11.52 3.68
N PHE A 169 2.20 -12.56 3.22
CA PHE A 169 2.61 -13.34 2.04
C PHE A 169 2.04 -12.81 0.71
N HIS A 170 1.33 -11.68 0.70
CA HIS A 170 0.71 -11.10 -0.51
C HIS A 170 0.80 -9.56 -0.54
N VAL A 171 1.75 -8.94 0.15
CA VAL A 171 1.86 -7.47 0.24
C VAL A 171 2.15 -6.84 -1.13
N PHE A 172 3.06 -7.44 -1.90
CA PHE A 172 3.59 -6.87 -3.13
C PHE A 172 2.93 -7.49 -4.37
N PHE A 173 2.43 -6.63 -5.26
CA PHE A 173 1.89 -7.03 -6.56
C PHE A 173 2.81 -6.59 -7.70
N ALA A 174 3.12 -7.52 -8.59
CA ALA A 174 3.98 -7.28 -9.75
C ALA A 174 3.34 -6.31 -10.77
N ASN A 175 2.01 -6.31 -10.87
CA ASN A 175 1.25 -5.47 -11.79
C ASN A 175 0.51 -4.32 -11.09
N ARG A 176 1.08 -3.79 -10.00
CA ARG A 176 0.49 -2.67 -9.26
C ARG A 176 0.14 -1.47 -10.15
N GLY A 177 1.02 -1.10 -11.09
CA GLY A 177 0.77 0.00 -12.03
C GLY A 177 -0.44 -0.27 -12.92
N GLU A 178 -0.65 -1.51 -13.37
CA GLU A 178 -1.82 -1.87 -14.17
C GLU A 178 -3.13 -1.85 -13.38
N LEU A 179 -3.10 -2.25 -12.10
CA LEU A 179 -4.28 -2.14 -11.23
C LEU A 179 -4.72 -0.69 -11.09
N ILE A 180 -3.74 0.21 -10.88
CA ILE A 180 -4.00 1.64 -10.75
C ILE A 180 -4.49 2.20 -12.10
N ALA A 181 -3.86 1.84 -13.21
CA ALA A 181 -4.27 2.28 -14.54
C ALA A 181 -5.71 1.82 -14.87
N ALA A 182 -6.04 0.57 -14.57
CA ALA A 182 -7.40 0.04 -14.71
C ALA A 182 -8.39 0.79 -13.81
N PHE A 183 -8.00 1.11 -12.58
CA PHE A 183 -8.83 1.89 -11.67
C PHE A 183 -9.12 3.29 -12.22
N MET A 184 -8.09 3.99 -12.69
CA MET A 184 -8.21 5.33 -13.29
C MET A 184 -9.07 5.29 -14.56
N LYS A 185 -8.91 4.26 -15.39
CA LYS A 185 -9.76 4.01 -16.56
C LYS A 185 -11.22 3.80 -16.15
N GLY A 186 -11.44 3.02 -15.09
CA GLY A 186 -12.78 2.76 -14.54
C GLY A 186 -13.44 4.03 -14.03
N LEU A 187 -12.71 4.88 -13.32
CA LEU A 187 -13.18 6.21 -12.92
C LEU A 187 -13.58 7.05 -14.13
N LYS A 188 -12.73 7.15 -15.15
CA LYS A 188 -13.03 7.93 -16.36
C LYS A 188 -14.28 7.43 -17.09
N GLN A 189 -14.47 6.11 -17.17
CA GLN A 189 -15.57 5.48 -17.89
C GLN A 189 -16.89 5.53 -17.13
N TYR A 190 -16.87 5.18 -15.84
CA TYR A 190 -18.09 4.99 -15.04
C TYR A 190 -18.43 6.21 -14.17
N ARG A 191 -17.47 7.09 -13.90
CA ARG A 191 -17.61 8.29 -13.07
C ARG A 191 -16.88 9.51 -13.67
N PRO A 192 -17.23 9.92 -14.90
CA PRO A 192 -16.60 11.05 -15.57
C PRO A 192 -16.87 12.39 -14.87
N ASP A 193 -17.78 12.43 -13.91
CA ASP A 193 -18.13 13.57 -13.08
C ASP A 193 -17.08 13.89 -11.99
N LEU A 194 -16.19 12.95 -11.67
CA LEU A 194 -15.15 13.10 -10.65
C LEU A 194 -13.88 13.72 -11.24
N SER A 195 -13.33 14.70 -10.53
CA SER A 195 -12.05 15.32 -10.90
C SER A 195 -10.88 14.48 -10.40
N VAL A 196 -9.87 14.32 -11.26
CA VAL A 196 -8.69 13.49 -10.97
C VAL A 196 -7.45 14.35 -11.08
N ASP A 197 -6.59 14.27 -10.06
CA ASP A 197 -5.33 15.00 -10.03
C ASP A 197 -4.41 14.56 -11.19
N PRO A 198 -3.99 15.47 -12.09
CA PRO A 198 -3.15 15.13 -13.24
C PRO A 198 -1.77 14.59 -12.82
N THR A 199 -1.29 14.91 -11.62
CA THR A 199 0.00 14.41 -11.11
C THR A 199 0.00 12.89 -10.86
N LEU A 200 -1.18 12.28 -10.72
CA LEU A 200 -1.34 10.83 -10.59
C LEU A 200 -0.86 10.11 -11.85
N PHE A 201 -1.13 10.65 -13.04
CA PHE A 201 -0.69 10.05 -14.30
C PHE A 201 0.84 9.99 -14.38
N LEU A 202 1.52 11.08 -13.98
CA LEU A 202 2.97 11.12 -13.94
C LEU A 202 3.54 10.18 -12.87
N THR A 203 3.00 10.24 -11.65
CA THR A 203 3.51 9.46 -10.50
C THR A 203 3.44 7.95 -10.76
N PHE A 204 2.38 7.50 -11.43
CA PHE A 204 2.14 6.09 -11.67
C PHE A 204 2.46 5.63 -13.10
N PHE A 205 3.12 6.47 -13.90
CA PHE A 205 3.50 6.19 -15.29
C PHE A 205 2.29 5.77 -16.17
N ILE A 206 1.17 6.45 -16.02
CA ILE A 206 -0.07 6.19 -16.78
C ILE A 206 -0.18 7.22 -17.89
N ASP A 207 -0.52 6.76 -19.10
CA ASP A 207 -0.84 7.66 -20.19
C ASP A 207 -2.19 8.37 -19.94
N PRO A 208 -2.25 9.71 -19.91
CA PRO A 208 -3.51 10.42 -19.64
C PRO A 208 -4.56 10.27 -20.75
N ASN A 209 -4.15 9.89 -21.96
CA ASN A 209 -5.06 9.72 -23.10
C ASN A 209 -5.59 8.30 -23.19
N THR A 210 -4.73 7.29 -22.97
CA THR A 210 -5.12 5.87 -23.12
C THR A 210 -5.45 5.17 -21.81
N TYR A 211 -5.04 5.73 -20.66
CA TYR A 211 -5.13 5.13 -19.34
C TYR A 211 -4.39 3.78 -19.24
N GLU A 212 -3.35 3.60 -20.06
CA GLU A 212 -2.50 2.40 -20.03
C GLU A 212 -1.22 2.66 -19.23
N HIS A 213 -0.75 1.61 -18.53
CA HIS A 213 0.46 1.66 -17.73
C HIS A 213 1.72 1.56 -18.61
N GLN A 214 2.57 2.59 -18.57
CA GLN A 214 3.79 2.70 -19.38
C GLN A 214 4.99 2.01 -18.69
N ARG A 215 4.95 0.68 -18.62
CA ARG A 215 6.01 -0.17 -18.01
C ARG A 215 7.42 0.14 -18.52
N GLY A 216 7.55 0.41 -19.82
CA GLY A 216 8.83 0.72 -20.46
C GLY A 216 9.46 1.99 -19.89
N LYS A 217 8.69 3.08 -19.77
CA LYS A 217 9.18 4.34 -19.21
C LYS A 217 9.60 4.18 -17.76
N GLN A 218 8.79 3.48 -16.95
CA GLN A 218 9.14 3.18 -15.56
C GLN A 218 10.49 2.44 -15.44
N THR A 219 10.72 1.45 -16.31
CA THR A 219 11.97 0.67 -16.31
C THR A 219 13.16 1.54 -16.72
N VAL A 220 13.01 2.35 -17.77
CA VAL A 220 14.07 3.27 -18.22
C VAL A 220 14.43 4.29 -17.14
N THR A 221 13.44 4.90 -16.50
CA THR A 221 13.68 5.85 -15.38
C THR A 221 14.42 5.17 -14.23
N PHE A 222 14.05 3.94 -13.88
CA PHE A 222 14.72 3.19 -12.82
C PHE A 222 16.18 2.87 -13.16
N VAL A 223 16.44 2.35 -14.36
CA VAL A 223 17.80 2.02 -14.82
C VAL A 223 18.68 3.27 -14.91
N ALA A 224 18.15 4.38 -15.44
CA ALA A 224 18.85 5.66 -15.50
C ALA A 224 19.23 6.16 -14.10
N GLY A 225 18.33 6.01 -13.11
CA GLY A 225 18.59 6.35 -11.72
C GLY A 225 19.73 5.53 -11.10
N ILE A 226 19.76 4.22 -11.34
CA ILE A 226 20.86 3.34 -10.89
C ILE A 226 22.17 3.74 -11.55
N ALA A 227 22.17 3.94 -12.87
CA ALA A 227 23.37 4.34 -13.60
C ALA A 227 23.96 5.65 -13.05
N LEU A 228 23.10 6.65 -12.79
CA LEU A 228 23.51 7.91 -12.18
C LEU A 228 24.11 7.70 -10.78
N ALA A 229 23.48 6.87 -9.94
CA ALA A 229 24.02 6.56 -8.61
C ALA A 229 25.40 5.91 -8.68
N VAL A 230 25.61 4.95 -9.58
CA VAL A 230 26.91 4.30 -9.80
C VAL A 230 27.98 5.32 -10.23
N ILE A 231 27.64 6.24 -11.14
CA ILE A 231 28.55 7.30 -11.57
C ILE A 231 28.94 8.20 -10.39
N ILE A 232 27.96 8.62 -9.57
CA ILE A 232 28.22 9.44 -8.39
C ILE A 232 29.14 8.71 -7.40
N PHE A 233 28.91 7.43 -7.12
CA PHE A 233 29.77 6.63 -6.25
C PHE A 233 31.19 6.49 -6.80
N ALA A 234 31.35 6.28 -8.11
CA ALA A 234 32.65 6.20 -8.75
C ALA A 234 33.43 7.52 -8.64
N ILE A 235 32.75 8.65 -8.84
CA ILE A 235 33.32 9.99 -8.67
C ILE A 235 33.76 10.20 -7.22
N ILE A 236 32.89 9.93 -6.23
CA ILE A 236 33.22 10.06 -4.80
C ILE A 236 34.42 9.19 -4.45
N TYR A 237 34.44 7.92 -4.89
CA TYR A 237 35.56 7.01 -4.66
C TYR A 237 36.87 7.53 -5.26
N TYR A 238 36.82 8.10 -6.47
CA TYR A 238 37.99 8.68 -7.13
C TYR A 238 38.54 9.91 -6.39
N PHE A 239 37.69 10.76 -5.82
CA PHE A 239 38.11 11.99 -5.13
C PHE A 239 38.46 11.79 -3.64
N VAL A 240 37.97 10.73 -2.99
CA VAL A 240 38.31 10.39 -1.60
C VAL A 240 39.62 9.60 -1.51
N ARG A 241 40.08 9.02 -2.62
CA ARG A 241 41.38 8.37 -2.75
C ARG A 241 42.46 9.36 -3.20
#